data_AF-A0A7S2MXI6-F1
#
_entry.id   AF-A0A7S2MXI6-F1
#
_cell.length_a   1.000
_cell.length_b   1.000
_cell.length_c   1.000
_cell.angle_alpha   90.00
_cell.angle_beta   90.00
_cell.angle_gamma   90.00
#
_symmetry.space_group_name_H-M   'P 1'
#
loop_
_entity.id
_entity.type
_entity.pdbx_description
1 polymer ?
#
loop_
_entity_poly.entity_id
_entity_poly.type
_entity_poly.pdbx_seq_one_letter_code
_entity_poly.pdbx_strand_id
1 'polypeptide(L)'
;SYAWTLLVVYFMQVGVSSEGPLLPPLRDFEKASSLLTAPGGRVHAGQSPGNWKPPVRAASKMTVGALLRAFMDFYGAQIDWRHEAVAVHRGRRAPPELSAELHIVLRDDQSVEVAPTIQDPFDTRRNVATTASAEGLGRLHQELNRARALCARGAPLAELLEPWSPEAVA
;
A
#
# COMPACT_ATOMS: atom_id res chain seq x y z
N SER A 1 -3.18 -7.54 -9.67
CA SER A 1 -1.71 -7.53 -9.58
C SER A 1 -1.16 -6.12 -9.30
N TYR A 2 -1.49 -5.10 -10.11
CA TYR A 2 -0.93 -3.74 -9.96
C TYR A 2 -1.09 -3.07 -8.58
N ALA A 3 -2.29 -3.09 -8.00
CA ALA A 3 -2.53 -2.51 -6.66
C ALA A 3 -1.61 -3.10 -5.58
N TRP A 4 -1.40 -4.43 -5.58
CA TRP A 4 -0.49 -5.11 -4.66
C TRP A 4 0.97 -4.65 -4.83
N THR A 5 1.42 -4.39 -6.06
CA THR A 5 2.75 -3.81 -6.29
C THR A 5 2.87 -2.43 -5.67
N LEU A 6 1.86 -1.58 -5.80
CA LEU A 6 1.85 -0.25 -5.18
C LEU A 6 1.87 -0.34 -3.64
N LEU A 7 1.14 -1.29 -3.06
CA LEU A 7 1.19 -1.58 -1.63
C LEU A 7 2.61 -1.98 -1.19
N VAL A 8 3.26 -2.90 -1.91
CA VAL A 8 4.64 -3.30 -1.59
C VAL A 8 5.60 -2.11 -1.66
N VAL A 9 5.54 -1.31 -2.74
CA VAL A 9 6.40 -0.12 -2.88
C VAL A 9 6.15 0.87 -1.75
N TYR A 10 4.90 1.16 -1.43
CA TYR A 10 4.55 2.10 -0.36
C TYR A 10 4.98 1.60 1.01
N PHE A 11 4.78 0.32 1.32
CA PHE A 11 5.30 -0.28 2.55
C PHE A 11 6.82 -0.12 2.66
N MET A 12 7.57 -0.31 1.57
CA MET A 12 9.02 -0.11 1.59
C MET A 12 9.41 1.37 1.75
N GLN A 13 8.52 2.32 1.41
CA GLN A 13 8.74 3.75 1.62
C GLN A 13 8.42 4.20 3.06
N VAL A 14 7.40 3.61 3.72
CA VAL A 14 6.89 4.18 4.99
C VAL A 14 6.70 3.18 6.13
N GLY A 15 6.68 1.88 5.84
CA GLY A 15 6.30 0.81 6.77
C GLY A 15 7.47 0.20 7.56
N VAL A 16 8.72 0.51 7.20
CA VAL A 16 9.92 -0.03 7.86
C VAL A 16 10.46 0.97 8.89
N SER A 17 9.88 0.98 10.09
CA SER A 17 10.22 1.98 11.12
C SER A 17 11.63 1.85 11.69
N SER A 18 12.22 0.65 11.70
CA SER A 18 13.53 0.39 12.33
C SER A 18 14.74 0.89 11.52
N GLU A 19 14.58 1.04 10.21
CA GLU A 19 15.68 1.36 9.28
C GLU A 19 15.41 2.62 8.46
N GLY A 20 14.20 3.17 8.56
CA GLY A 20 13.75 4.25 7.69
C GLY A 20 13.32 3.73 6.30
N PRO A 21 13.06 4.65 5.36
CA PRO A 21 12.56 4.31 4.03
C PRO A 21 13.57 3.49 3.23
N LEU A 22 13.20 2.25 2.88
CA LEU A 22 14.01 1.39 2.01
C LEU A 22 13.93 1.81 0.54
N LEU A 23 12.85 2.50 0.15
CA LEU A 23 12.68 3.11 -1.17
C LEU A 23 12.42 4.61 -1.06
N PRO A 24 12.88 5.44 -2.01
CA PRO A 24 12.50 6.84 -2.09
C PRO A 24 11.06 6.99 -2.58
N PRO A 25 10.44 8.18 -2.39
CA PRO A 25 9.28 8.58 -3.16
C PRO A 25 9.52 8.40 -4.67
N LEU A 26 8.53 7.95 -5.44
CA LEU A 26 8.72 7.72 -6.88
C LEU A 26 9.06 8.99 -7.67
N ARG A 27 8.62 10.17 -7.21
CA ARG A 27 9.01 11.45 -7.82
C ARG A 27 10.50 11.75 -7.70
N ASP A 28 11.17 11.15 -6.70
CA ASP A 28 12.61 11.32 -6.48
C ASP A 28 13.42 10.26 -7.24
N PHE A 29 12.76 9.29 -7.91
CA PHE A 29 13.42 8.38 -8.83
C PHE A 29 13.69 9.10 -10.16
N GLU A 30 14.96 9.29 -10.50
CA GLU A 30 15.40 10.02 -11.70
C GLU A 30 14.69 9.57 -12.99
N LYS A 31 14.51 8.25 -13.17
CA LYS A 31 13.82 7.67 -14.33
C LYS A 31 12.30 7.70 -14.26
N ALA A 32 11.71 7.77 -13.07
CA ALA A 32 10.25 7.81 -12.91
C ALA A 32 9.73 9.26 -12.97
N SER A 33 10.52 10.23 -12.51
CA SER A 33 10.18 11.66 -12.55
C SER A 33 9.88 12.15 -13.98
N SER A 34 10.52 11.58 -15.00
CA SER A 34 10.28 11.94 -16.41
C SER A 34 9.03 11.29 -17.00
N LEU A 35 8.49 10.24 -16.38
CA LEU A 35 7.26 9.56 -16.82
C LEU A 35 6.02 10.10 -16.09
N LEU A 36 6.20 10.64 -14.89
CA LEU A 36 5.16 11.31 -14.10
C LEU A 36 4.74 12.67 -14.70
N THR A 37 5.47 13.18 -15.70
CA THR A 37 5.11 14.41 -16.41
C THR A 37 4.07 14.11 -17.50
N ALA A 38 2.81 14.51 -17.25
CA ALA A 38 1.78 14.52 -18.28
C ALA A 38 2.17 15.43 -19.47
N PRO A 39 1.73 15.13 -20.72
CA PRO A 39 1.96 16.01 -21.86
C PRO A 39 1.13 17.29 -21.66
N GLY A 40 1.81 18.40 -21.32
CA GLY A 40 1.20 19.73 -21.15
C GLY A 40 1.19 20.28 -19.71
N GLY A 41 1.70 19.54 -18.72
CA GLY A 41 1.82 20.03 -17.35
C GLY A 41 2.99 21.02 -17.21
N ARG A 42 2.70 22.30 -16.94
CA ARG A 42 3.71 23.29 -16.55
C ARG A 42 4.35 22.88 -15.22
N VAL A 43 5.67 23.01 -15.18
CA VAL A 43 6.53 22.73 -14.03
C VAL A 43 6.08 23.59 -12.84
N HIS A 44 5.53 22.99 -11.79
CA HIS A 44 5.89 23.46 -10.47
C HIS A 44 7.26 22.85 -10.20
N ALA A 45 8.30 23.67 -10.36
CA ALA A 45 9.66 23.38 -9.92
C ALA A 45 9.62 23.30 -8.39
N GLY A 46 9.06 22.20 -7.90
CA GLY A 46 8.76 21.95 -6.50
C GLY A 46 9.73 20.91 -5.98
N GLN A 47 10.91 21.42 -5.64
CA GLN A 47 11.94 20.79 -4.81
C GLN A 47 12.81 19.76 -5.53
N SER A 48 14.13 19.99 -5.43
CA SER A 48 15.21 19.04 -5.75
C SER A 48 14.84 17.61 -5.38
N PRO A 49 15.39 16.58 -6.05
CA PRO A 49 15.26 15.20 -5.59
C PRO A 49 15.55 15.20 -4.10
N GLY A 50 14.58 14.73 -3.31
CA GLY A 50 14.69 14.74 -1.87
C GLY A 50 16.09 14.23 -1.46
N ASN A 51 16.62 14.72 -0.34
CA ASN A 51 17.90 14.32 0.25
C ASN A 51 17.94 12.82 0.67
N TRP A 52 17.10 11.98 0.06
CA TRP A 52 17.10 10.54 0.17
C TRP A 52 18.43 10.02 -0.39
N LYS A 53 19.23 9.51 0.54
CA LYS A 53 20.43 8.76 0.21
C LYS A 53 20.05 7.29 0.31
N PRO A 54 20.32 6.47 -0.72
CA PRO A 54 20.13 5.04 -0.58
C PRO A 54 20.93 4.55 0.63
N PRO A 55 20.43 3.56 1.38
CA PRO A 55 21.22 2.91 2.42
C PRO A 55 22.57 2.50 1.80
N VAL A 56 23.68 2.94 2.40
CA VAL A 56 25.03 2.62 1.90
C VAL A 56 25.13 1.09 1.82
N ARG A 57 25.47 0.57 0.63
CA ARG A 57 25.48 -0.84 0.22
C ARG A 57 25.55 -1.85 1.39
N ALA A 58 24.51 -2.69 1.48
CA ALA A 58 24.21 -3.68 2.54
C ALA A 58 23.80 -3.03 3.88
N ALA A 59 22.70 -3.33 4.53
CA ALA A 59 21.70 -4.38 4.38
C ALA A 59 20.45 -3.79 5.02
N SER A 60 19.26 -4.05 4.47
CA SER A 60 18.15 -4.09 5.40
C SER A 60 18.53 -5.14 6.45
N LYS A 61 18.62 -4.76 7.72
CA LYS A 61 18.87 -5.72 8.83
C LYS A 61 17.71 -6.70 8.93
N MET A 62 16.56 -6.34 8.37
CA MET A 62 15.41 -7.23 8.23
C MET A 62 15.66 -8.26 7.13
N THR A 63 15.44 -9.52 7.49
CA THR A 63 15.31 -10.60 6.51
C THR A 63 14.04 -10.40 5.68
N VAL A 64 13.94 -11.04 4.52
CA VAL A 64 12.72 -11.04 3.71
C VAL A 64 11.51 -11.54 4.51
N GLY A 65 11.70 -12.56 5.35
CA GLY A 65 10.64 -13.06 6.24
C GLY A 65 10.19 -12.02 7.28
N ALA A 66 11.13 -11.25 7.84
CA ALA A 66 10.79 -10.15 8.75
C ALA A 66 10.03 -9.02 8.02
N LEU A 67 10.44 -8.68 6.79
CA LEU A 67 9.73 -7.69 5.97
C LEU A 67 8.32 -8.15 5.62
N LEU A 68 8.13 -9.43 5.27
CA LEU A 68 6.81 -10.00 5.01
C LEU A 68 5.91 -9.91 6.25
N ARG A 69 6.44 -10.26 7.44
CA ARG A 69 5.69 -10.13 8.69
C ARG A 69 5.30 -8.68 8.98
N ALA A 70 6.23 -7.75 8.81
CA ALA A 70 5.96 -6.31 8.99
C ALA A 70 4.96 -5.77 7.96
N PHE A 71 4.97 -6.27 6.72
CA PHE A 71 3.99 -5.92 5.69
C PHE A 71 2.57 -6.34 6.12
N MET A 72 2.40 -7.57 6.62
CA MET A 72 1.10 -8.06 7.09
C MET A 72 0.60 -7.29 8.32
N ASP A 73 1.50 -6.97 9.27
CA ASP A 73 1.14 -6.15 10.44
C ASP A 73 0.79 -4.71 10.05
N PHE A 74 1.55 -4.10 9.13
CA PHE A 74 1.32 -2.75 8.65
C PHE A 74 -0.08 -2.60 8.03
N TYR A 75 -0.43 -3.47 7.09
CA TYR A 75 -1.72 -3.39 6.40
C TYR A 75 -2.89 -3.96 7.20
N GLY A 76 -2.63 -4.86 8.15
CA GLY A 76 -3.65 -5.43 9.03
C GLY A 76 -3.98 -4.58 10.25
N ALA A 77 -3.11 -3.67 10.68
CA ALA A 77 -3.31 -2.94 11.95
C ALA A 77 -2.77 -1.51 12.03
N GLN A 78 -1.81 -1.10 11.18
CA GLN A 78 -1.15 0.19 11.36
C GLN A 78 -1.67 1.28 10.42
N ILE A 79 -2.06 0.93 9.19
CA ILE A 79 -2.62 1.88 8.23
C ILE A 79 -4.09 2.17 8.57
N ASP A 80 -4.45 3.44 8.56
CA ASP A 80 -5.85 3.86 8.65
C ASP A 80 -6.43 3.97 7.23
N TRP A 81 -7.02 2.89 6.75
CA TRP A 81 -7.61 2.81 5.40
C TRP A 81 -8.67 3.90 5.13
N ARG A 82 -9.29 4.46 6.17
CA ARG A 82 -10.32 5.48 6.05
C ARG A 82 -9.72 6.88 5.88
N HIS A 83 -8.58 7.15 6.50
CA HIS A 83 -7.99 8.50 6.56
C HIS A 83 -6.65 8.63 5.83
N GLU A 84 -6.07 7.55 5.32
CA GLU A 84 -4.80 7.55 4.61
C GLU A 84 -4.91 7.07 3.17
N ALA A 85 -4.04 7.61 2.32
CA ALA A 85 -3.86 7.15 0.96
C ALA A 85 -2.52 6.43 0.79
N VAL A 86 -2.53 5.37 -0.01
CA VAL A 86 -1.31 4.75 -0.52
C VAL A 86 -0.85 5.56 -1.73
N ALA A 87 0.07 6.49 -1.49
CA ALA A 87 0.56 7.47 -2.46
C ALA A 87 2.07 7.33 -2.70
N VAL A 88 2.45 6.39 -3.57
CA VAL A 88 3.86 6.04 -3.84
C VAL A 88 4.70 7.19 -4.42
N HIS A 89 4.06 8.19 -5.05
CA HIS A 89 4.73 9.39 -5.54
C HIS A 89 5.17 10.33 -4.40
N ARG A 90 4.52 10.26 -3.23
CA ARG A 90 4.84 11.08 -2.04
C ARG A 90 5.81 10.40 -1.09
N GLY A 91 5.75 9.07 -1.01
CA GLY A 91 6.55 8.25 -0.09
C GLY A 91 6.43 8.66 1.38
N ARG A 92 5.22 9.08 1.80
CA ARG A 92 4.90 9.43 3.20
C ARG A 92 3.44 9.12 3.50
N ARG A 93 3.15 8.86 4.79
CA ARG A 93 1.79 8.74 5.31
C ARG A 93 1.08 10.09 5.26
N ALA A 94 -0.07 10.13 4.60
CA ALA A 94 -0.87 11.34 4.45
C ALA A 94 -2.31 10.99 4.04
N PRO A 95 -3.27 11.89 4.28
CA PRO A 95 -4.60 11.77 3.72
C PRO A 95 -4.61 11.78 2.18
N PRO A 96 -5.67 11.23 1.56
CA PRO A 96 -5.93 11.40 0.13
C PRO A 96 -5.91 12.87 -0.30
N GLU A 97 -5.55 13.11 -1.56
CA GLU A 97 -5.79 14.42 -2.16
C GLU A 97 -7.28 14.72 -2.20
N LEU A 98 -7.66 15.99 -2.05
CA LEU A 98 -9.07 16.40 -2.17
C LEU A 98 -9.67 16.03 -3.54
N SER A 99 -8.81 15.91 -4.57
CA SER A 99 -9.18 15.49 -5.92
C SER A 99 -9.09 13.98 -6.16
N ALA A 100 -8.73 13.19 -5.15
CA ALA A 100 -8.63 11.73 -5.28
C ALA A 100 -10.02 11.10 -5.32
N GLU A 101 -10.18 10.14 -6.21
CA GLU A 101 -11.37 9.31 -6.30
C GLU A 101 -11.50 8.44 -5.04
N LEU A 102 -12.57 8.69 -4.27
CA LEU A 102 -12.92 7.88 -3.11
C LEU A 102 -13.86 6.76 -3.56
N HIS A 103 -13.56 5.54 -3.14
CA HIS A 103 -14.42 4.38 -3.40
C HIS A 103 -15.23 4.06 -2.15
N ILE A 104 -16.52 4.33 -2.21
CA ILE A 104 -17.46 4.12 -1.11
C ILE A 104 -18.30 2.89 -1.44
N VAL A 105 -18.26 1.89 -0.55
CA VAL A 105 -18.93 0.61 -0.72
C VAL A 105 -20.11 0.53 0.24
N LEU A 106 -21.29 0.23 -0.30
CA LEU A 106 -22.49 -0.08 0.47
C LEU A 106 -22.52 -1.58 0.78
N ARG A 107 -22.70 -1.93 2.06
CA ARG A 107 -22.85 -3.30 2.52
C ARG A 107 -24.34 -3.69 2.59
N ASP A 108 -24.62 -5.00 2.63
CA ASP A 108 -25.99 -5.51 2.66
C ASP A 108 -26.79 -5.04 3.89
N ASP A 109 -26.09 -4.79 5.01
CA ASP A 109 -26.64 -4.24 6.26
C ASP A 109 -26.87 -2.71 6.21
N GLN A 110 -26.79 -2.11 5.03
CA GLN A 110 -26.88 -0.65 4.79
C GLN A 110 -25.75 0.16 5.44
N SER A 111 -24.72 -0.48 5.99
CA SER A 111 -23.53 0.23 6.43
C SER A 111 -22.67 0.66 5.24
N VAL A 112 -21.92 1.74 5.44
CA VAL A 112 -21.06 2.32 4.41
C VAL A 112 -19.61 2.20 4.85
N GLU A 113 -18.77 1.71 3.95
CA GLU A 113 -17.34 1.58 4.17
C GLU A 113 -16.55 2.30 3.08
N VAL A 114 -15.50 3.00 3.48
CA VAL A 114 -14.54 3.60 2.54
C VAL A 114 -13.50 2.53 2.21
N ALA A 115 -13.45 2.12 0.96
CA ALA A 115 -12.43 1.19 0.49
C ALA A 115 -11.05 1.87 0.42
N PRO A 116 -9.96 1.09 0.39
CA PRO A 116 -8.60 1.62 0.28
C PRO A 116 -8.45 2.67 -0.82
N THR A 117 -7.81 3.80 -0.51
CA THR A 117 -7.40 4.77 -1.52
C THR A 117 -5.97 4.46 -1.95
N ILE A 118 -5.82 3.76 -3.09
CA ILE A 118 -4.51 3.44 -3.68
C ILE A 118 -4.35 4.27 -4.94
N GLN A 119 -3.52 5.31 -4.88
CA GLN A 119 -3.38 6.26 -5.97
C GLN A 119 -2.51 5.71 -7.09
N ASP A 120 -2.94 5.89 -8.34
CA ASP A 120 -2.05 5.69 -9.48
C ASP A 120 -0.93 6.74 -9.44
N PRO A 121 0.35 6.35 -9.58
CA PRO A 121 1.46 7.28 -9.58
C PRO A 121 1.38 8.31 -10.71
N PHE A 122 0.86 7.95 -11.89
CA PHE A 122 0.83 8.81 -13.08
C PHE A 122 -0.45 9.63 -13.21
N ASP A 123 -1.56 9.18 -12.60
CA ASP A 123 -2.78 9.96 -12.43
C ASP A 123 -3.23 9.93 -10.96
N THR A 124 -2.77 10.90 -10.16
CA THR A 124 -2.98 10.91 -8.70
C THR A 124 -4.45 11.02 -8.28
N ARG A 125 -5.34 11.37 -9.22
CA ARG A 125 -6.79 11.41 -9.00
C ARG A 125 -7.41 10.02 -9.06
N ARG A 126 -6.82 9.10 -9.82
CA ARG A 126 -7.34 7.75 -10.04
C ARG A 126 -7.02 6.86 -8.85
N ASN A 127 -8.05 6.25 -8.28
CA ASN A 127 -7.88 5.18 -7.30
C ASN A 127 -7.92 3.81 -8.01
N VAL A 128 -6.86 3.02 -7.89
CA VAL A 128 -6.76 1.72 -8.58
C VAL A 128 -7.55 0.60 -7.86
N ALA A 129 -8.11 0.89 -6.69
CA ALA A 129 -8.87 -0.06 -5.88
C ALA A 129 -10.41 0.11 -6.02
N THR A 130 -10.89 0.91 -6.97
CA THR A 130 -12.33 1.20 -7.19
C THR A 130 -13.15 0.00 -7.65
N THR A 131 -12.51 -1.11 -7.99
CA THR A 131 -13.19 -2.36 -8.39
C THR A 131 -13.53 -3.28 -7.22
N ALA A 132 -13.17 -2.91 -5.98
CA ALA A 132 -13.45 -3.73 -4.81
C ALA A 132 -14.96 -3.74 -4.48
N SER A 133 -15.56 -4.93 -4.38
CA SER A 133 -16.93 -5.11 -3.87
C SER A 133 -16.95 -5.13 -2.34
N ALA A 134 -18.15 -5.08 -1.75
CA ALA A 134 -18.34 -5.24 -0.29
C ALA A 134 -17.78 -6.57 0.22
N GLU A 135 -18.07 -7.66 -0.50
CA GLU A 135 -17.53 -8.98 -0.22
C GLU A 135 -16.00 -9.01 -0.35
N GLY A 136 -15.46 -8.44 -1.43
CA GLY A 136 -14.02 -8.39 -1.66
C GLY A 136 -13.27 -7.60 -0.59
N LEU A 137 -13.84 -6.48 -0.13
CA LEU A 137 -13.28 -5.68 0.96
C LEU A 137 -13.36 -6.40 2.30
N GLY A 138 -14.48 -7.05 2.59
CA GLY A 138 -14.62 -7.93 3.76
C GLY A 138 -13.57 -9.05 3.76
N ARG A 139 -13.38 -9.71 2.62
CA ARG A 139 -12.36 -10.76 2.44
C ARG A 139 -10.95 -10.23 2.62
N LEU A 140 -10.64 -9.06 2.05
CA LEU A 140 -9.33 -8.43 2.19
C LEU A 140 -8.97 -8.21 3.67
N HIS A 141 -9.89 -7.63 4.45
CA HIS A 141 -9.68 -7.42 5.88
C HIS A 141 -9.52 -8.74 6.65
N GLN A 142 -10.34 -9.74 6.35
CA GLN A 142 -10.23 -11.06 6.98
C GLN A 142 -8.88 -11.72 6.68
N GLU A 143 -8.42 -11.70 5.43
CA GLU A 143 -7.15 -12.31 5.04
C GLU A 143 -5.93 -11.55 5.58
N LEU A 144 -5.95 -10.21 5.63
CA LEU A 144 -4.89 -9.44 6.27
C LEU A 144 -4.81 -9.75 7.78
N ASN A 145 -5.96 -9.86 8.46
CA ASN A 145 -6.01 -10.25 9.86
C ASN A 145 -5.53 -11.69 10.09
N ARG A 146 -5.94 -12.64 9.23
CA ARG A 146 -5.48 -14.04 9.27
C ARG A 146 -3.96 -14.12 9.09
N ALA A 147 -3.44 -13.46 8.06
CA ALA A 147 -2.01 -13.40 7.76
C ALA A 147 -1.21 -12.79 8.92
N ARG A 148 -1.71 -11.68 9.49
CA ARG A 148 -1.10 -11.05 10.67
C ARG A 148 -1.06 -11.99 11.87
N ALA A 149 -2.17 -12.67 12.18
CA ALA A 149 -2.23 -13.61 13.30
C ALA A 149 -1.26 -14.79 13.12
N LEU A 150 -1.17 -15.33 11.89
CA LEU A 150 -0.22 -16.37 11.49
C LEU A 150 1.23 -15.90 11.68
N CYS A 151 1.56 -14.71 11.18
CA CYS A 151 2.89 -14.14 11.34
C CYS A 151 3.21 -13.83 12.81
N ALA A 152 2.24 -13.43 13.63
CA ALA A 152 2.43 -13.15 15.05
C ALA A 152 2.83 -14.40 15.85
N ARG A 153 2.26 -15.57 15.51
CA ARG A 153 2.61 -16.86 16.13
C ARG A 153 3.82 -17.55 15.50
N GLY A 154 4.42 -16.98 14.46
CA GLY A 154 5.56 -17.59 13.75
C GLY A 154 5.17 -18.81 12.91
N ALA A 155 3.97 -18.83 12.35
CA ALA A 155 3.52 -19.90 11.45
C ALA A 155 4.45 -20.05 10.23
N PRO A 156 4.63 -21.27 9.70
CA PRO A 156 5.42 -21.49 8.49
C PRO A 156 4.77 -20.81 7.28
N LEU A 157 5.61 -20.45 6.30
CA LEU A 157 5.13 -19.84 5.05
C LEU A 157 4.10 -20.70 4.32
N ALA A 158 4.20 -22.02 4.40
CA ALA A 158 3.24 -22.94 3.80
C ALA A 158 1.81 -22.71 4.32
N GLU A 159 1.65 -22.53 5.63
CA GLU A 159 0.34 -22.27 6.27
C GLU A 159 -0.20 -20.88 5.91
N LEU A 160 0.69 -19.88 5.80
CA LEU A 160 0.30 -18.55 5.32
C LEU A 160 -0.27 -18.58 3.90
N LEU A 161 0.34 -19.40 3.04
CA LEU A 161 0.00 -19.55 1.62
C LEU A 161 -1.04 -20.64 1.36
N GLU A 162 -1.64 -21.23 2.40
CA GLU A 162 -2.75 -22.16 2.21
C GLU A 162 -3.85 -21.49 1.39
N PRO A 163 -4.29 -22.12 0.28
CA PRO A 163 -5.35 -21.58 -0.54
C PRO A 163 -6.61 -21.36 0.29
N TRP A 164 -7.19 -20.18 0.16
CA TRP A 164 -8.51 -19.95 0.70
C TRP A 164 -9.51 -20.89 0.02
N SER A 165 -10.39 -21.49 0.82
CA SER A 165 -11.55 -22.23 0.34
C SER A 165 -12.81 -21.68 1.01
N PRO A 166 -13.90 -21.46 0.26
CA PRO A 166 -15.19 -21.16 0.87
C PRO A 166 -15.66 -22.36 1.68
N GLU A 167 -16.33 -22.12 2.80
CA GLU A 167 -17.04 -23.19 3.50
C GLU A 167 -18.05 -23.83 2.55
N ALA A 168 -18.09 -25.17 2.54
CA ALA A 168 -19.07 -25.89 1.74
C ALA A 168 -20.46 -25.49 2.24
N VAL A 169 -21.29 -24.97 1.33
CA VAL A 169 -22.69 -24.68 1.63
C VAL A 169 -23.37 -26.01 1.97
N ALA A 170 -23.77 -26.16 3.23
CA ALA A 170 -24.53 -27.31 3.72
C ALA A 170 -26.01 -27.22 3.34
#